data_AF-A0A1C0U239-F1
#
_entry.id   AF-A0A1C0U239-F1
#
_cell.length_a   1.000
_cell.length_b   1.000
_cell.length_c   1.000
_cell.angle_alpha   90.00
_cell.angle_beta   90.00
_cell.angle_gamma   90.00
#
_symmetry.space_group_name_H-M   'P 1'
#
loop_
_entity.id
_entity.type
_entity.pdbx_description
1 polymer ?
#
loop_
_entity_poly.entity_id
_entity_poly.type
_entity_poly.pdbx_seq_one_letter_code
_entity_poly.pdbx_strand_id
1 'polypeptide(L)'
;MNSVYVSLSLILLFPVYFCIKRLLMSPDFYPHLYAIILPLIFSAFHFYVFNFDSIPFLNINTIDNDFLHYYSLALGYLSCVPYIIARKVIIK
;
A
#
# COMPACT_ATOMS: atom_id res chain seq x y z
N MET A 1 -9.12 17.90 3.67
CA MET A 1 -9.03 16.82 2.67
C MET A 1 -7.64 16.18 2.61
N ASN A 2 -6.56 16.96 2.61
CA ASN A 2 -5.17 16.46 2.47
C ASN A 2 -4.80 15.32 3.44
N SER A 3 -5.18 15.42 4.72
CA SER A 3 -4.88 14.39 5.72
C SER A 3 -5.74 13.13 5.61
N VAL A 4 -6.92 13.20 4.99
CA VAL A 4 -7.86 12.06 4.92
C VAL A 4 -7.26 10.94 4.08
N TYR A 5 -6.69 11.27 2.92
CA TYR A 5 -5.99 10.30 2.06
C TYR A 5 -4.86 9.60 2.82
N VAL A 6 -4.01 10.38 3.51
CA VAL A 6 -2.86 9.84 4.25
C VAL A 6 -3.34 8.96 5.42
N SER A 7 -4.29 9.43 6.23
CA SER A 7 -4.83 8.69 7.36
C SER A 7 -5.49 7.38 6.91
N LEU A 8 -6.31 7.40 5.84
CA LEU A 8 -6.92 6.19 5.30
C LEU A 8 -5.86 5.21 4.79
N SER A 9 -4.84 5.71 4.07
CA SER A 9 -3.75 4.86 3.54
C SER A 9 -2.98 4.17 4.67
N LEU A 10 -2.69 4.88 5.76
CA LEU A 10 -2.01 4.33 6.93
C LEU A 10 -2.90 3.33 7.69
N ILE A 11 -4.19 3.63 7.87
CA ILE A 11 -5.14 2.70 8.50
C ILE A 11 -5.24 1.42 7.69
N LEU A 12 -5.22 1.50 6.36
CA LEU A 12 -5.33 0.35 5.47
C LEU A 12 -4.14 -0.62 5.55
N LEU A 13 -2.97 -0.18 6.04
CA LEU A 13 -1.82 -1.06 6.23
C LEU A 13 -2.12 -2.20 7.22
N PHE A 14 -2.99 -1.95 8.21
CA PHE A 14 -3.37 -2.94 9.22
C PHE A 14 -4.17 -4.12 8.64
N PRO A 15 -5.33 -3.92 7.97
CA PRO A 15 -6.04 -5.03 7.33
C PRO A 15 -5.20 -5.70 6.23
N VAL A 16 -4.40 -4.94 5.47
CA VAL A 16 -3.49 -5.50 4.45
C VAL A 16 -2.48 -6.46 5.09
N TYR A 17 -1.94 -6.15 6.26
CA TYR A 17 -1.07 -7.06 7.00
C TYR A 17 -1.76 -8.39 7.31
N PHE A 18 -3.01 -8.41 7.78
CA PHE A 18 -3.71 -9.66 8.07
C PHE A 18 -4.01 -10.47 6.81
N CYS A 19 -4.39 -9.81 5.71
CA CYS A 19 -4.56 -10.47 4.42
C CYS A 19 -3.27 -11.15 3.96
N ILE A 20 -2.15 -10.42 3.98
CA ILE A 20 -0.84 -10.95 3.59
C ILE A 20 -0.40 -12.09 4.51
N LYS A 21 -0.54 -11.92 5.83
CA LYS A 21 -0.22 -12.96 6.82
C LYS A 21 -0.99 -14.25 6.54
N ARG A 22 -2.30 -14.14 6.27
CA ARG A 22 -3.15 -15.30 5.96
C ARG A 22 -2.71 -15.99 4.67
N LEU A 23 -2.39 -15.22 3.63
CA LEU A 23 -1.90 -15.77 2.37
C LEU A 23 -0.56 -16.52 2.54
N LEU A 24 0.36 -15.96 3.32
CA LEU A 24 1.67 -16.57 3.61
C LEU A 24 1.61 -17.81 4.51
N MET A 25 0.52 -18.01 5.27
CA MET A 25 0.30 -19.21 6.07
C MET A 25 -0.16 -20.41 5.24
N SER A 26 -0.54 -20.21 3.98
CA SER A 26 -0.93 -21.31 3.10
C SER A 26 0.25 -22.23 2.82
N PRO A 27 0.04 -23.57 2.76
CA PRO A 27 1.07 -24.49 2.28
C PRO A 27 1.31 -24.38 0.77
N ASP A 28 0.34 -23.84 0.02
CA ASP A 28 0.41 -23.74 -1.45
C ASP A 28 1.27 -22.56 -1.92
N PHE A 29 1.89 -22.70 -3.08
CA PHE A 29 2.75 -21.66 -3.67
C PHE A 29 1.97 -20.41 -4.13
N TYR A 30 0.81 -20.57 -4.78
CA TYR A 30 0.08 -19.45 -5.38
C TYR A 30 -0.35 -18.36 -4.37
N PRO A 31 -0.86 -18.69 -3.17
CA PRO A 31 -1.12 -17.69 -2.12
C PRO A 31 0.10 -16.84 -1.74
N HIS A 32 1.32 -17.40 -1.77
CA HIS A 32 2.53 -16.63 -1.49
C HIS A 32 2.83 -15.62 -2.60
N LEU A 33 2.54 -15.96 -3.86
CA LEU A 33 2.61 -14.98 -4.95
C LEU A 33 1.59 -13.85 -4.75
N TYR A 34 0.35 -14.17 -4.39
CA TYR A 34 -0.66 -13.16 -4.11
C TYR A 34 -0.29 -12.25 -2.93
N ALA A 35 0.43 -12.79 -1.93
CA ALA A 35 0.96 -12.01 -0.81
C ALA A 35 1.98 -10.93 -1.25
N ILE A 36 2.70 -11.15 -2.35
CA ILE A 36 3.63 -10.17 -2.95
C ILE A 36 2.87 -9.21 -3.86
N ILE A 37 1.93 -9.71 -4.67
CA ILE A 37 1.18 -8.89 -5.63
C ILE A 37 0.32 -7.84 -4.91
N LEU A 38 -0.31 -8.21 -3.79
CA LEU A 38 -1.21 -7.31 -3.05
C LEU A 38 -0.56 -5.97 -2.65
N PRO A 39 0.58 -5.92 -1.94
CA PRO A 39 1.25 -4.66 -1.61
C PRO A 39 1.78 -3.91 -2.85
N LEU A 40 2.13 -4.61 -3.93
CA LEU A 40 2.56 -3.97 -5.17
C LEU A 40 1.43 -3.18 -5.84
N ILE A 41 0.18 -3.68 -5.76
CA ILE A 41 -1.00 -2.95 -6.25
C ILE A 41 -1.18 -1.63 -5.48
N PHE A 42 -1.05 -1.66 -4.16
CA PHE A 42 -1.12 -0.45 -3.33
C PHE A 42 0.04 0.52 -3.62
N SER A 43 1.24 -0.02 -3.79
CA SER A 43 2.42 0.76 -4.17
C SER A 43 2.20 1.46 -5.52
N ALA A 44 1.72 0.74 -6.54
CA ALA A 44 1.40 1.28 -7.85
C ALA A 44 0.32 2.36 -7.79
N PHE A 45 -0.71 2.17 -6.96
CA PHE A 45 -1.74 3.20 -6.73
C PHE A 45 -1.14 4.50 -6.20
N HIS A 46 -0.27 4.43 -5.19
CA HIS A 46 0.36 5.62 -4.63
C HIS A 46 1.37 6.27 -5.60
N PHE A 47 2.10 5.48 -6.39
CA PHE A 47 2.96 6.02 -7.44
C PHE A 47 2.16 6.63 -8.60
N TYR A 48 0.96 6.16 -8.89
CA TYR A 48 0.07 6.85 -9.81
C TYR A 48 -0.25 8.27 -9.30
N VAL A 49 -0.63 8.39 -8.03
CA VAL A 49 -0.93 9.69 -7.41
C VAL A 49 0.28 10.62 -7.49
N PHE A 50 1.48 10.09 -7.25
CA PHE A 50 2.74 10.83 -7.35
C PHE A 50 3.03 11.34 -8.77
N ASN A 51 2.80 10.53 -9.80
CA ASN A 51 3.19 10.86 -11.18
C ASN A 51 2.13 11.68 -11.94
N PHE A 52 0.86 11.57 -11.56
CA PHE A 52 -0.26 12.16 -12.30
C PHE A 52 -1.01 13.24 -11.50
N ASP A 53 -0.52 13.58 -10.31
CA ASP A 53 -1.11 14.56 -9.40
C ASP A 53 -2.64 14.43 -9.26
N SER A 54 -3.10 13.18 -9.19
CA SER A 54 -4.53 12.85 -9.15
C SER A 54 -4.77 11.59 -8.34
N ILE A 55 -5.77 11.63 -7.46
CA ILE A 55 -6.25 10.43 -6.75
C ILE A 55 -7.20 9.68 -7.68
N PRO A 56 -6.82 8.46 -8.14
CA PRO A 56 -7.66 7.71 -9.05
C PRO A 56 -8.98 7.31 -8.37
N PHE A 57 -10.03 7.12 -9.17
CA PHE A 57 -11.42 6.82 -8.76
C PHE A 57 -12.18 7.95 -8.04
N LEU A 58 -11.48 8.88 -7.39
CA LEU A 58 -12.10 10.05 -6.74
C LEU A 58 -12.01 11.32 -7.61
N ASN A 59 -11.21 11.31 -8.67
CA ASN A 59 -10.94 12.43 -9.57
C ASN A 59 -10.55 13.73 -8.81
N ILE A 60 -9.86 13.56 -7.68
CA ILE A 60 -9.36 14.67 -6.86
C ILE A 60 -8.00 15.06 -7.41
N ASN A 61 -7.91 16.28 -7.91
CA ASN A 61 -6.65 16.88 -8.35
C ASN A 61 -5.78 17.25 -7.14
N THR A 62 -4.50 16.92 -7.20
CA THR A 62 -3.50 17.18 -6.16
C THR A 62 -2.39 18.13 -6.62
N ILE A 63 -2.56 18.77 -7.79
CA ILE A 63 -1.66 19.83 -8.27
C ILE A 63 -1.52 20.93 -7.19
N ASP A 64 -0.31 21.45 -7.03
CA ASP A 64 0.11 22.45 -6.03
C ASP A 64 0.01 21.99 -4.56
N ASN A 65 -0.08 20.68 -4.32
CA ASN A 65 -0.10 20.09 -2.98
C ASN A 65 1.16 19.27 -2.70
N ASP A 66 2.28 19.96 -2.48
CA ASP A 66 3.60 19.35 -2.24
C ASP A 66 3.57 18.31 -1.12
N PHE A 67 2.80 18.58 -0.06
CA PHE A 67 2.63 17.62 1.04
C PHE A 67 2.10 16.28 0.53
N LEU A 68 1.02 16.31 -0.27
CA LEU A 68 0.38 15.11 -0.78
C LEU A 68 1.23 14.42 -1.85
N HIS A 69 1.93 15.20 -2.68
CA HIS A 69 2.88 14.70 -3.67
C HIS A 69 3.98 13.87 -2.99
N TYR A 70 4.72 14.44 -2.03
CA TYR A 70 5.77 13.69 -1.34
C TYR A 70 5.24 12.56 -0.43
N TYR A 71 4.07 12.74 0.18
CA TYR A 71 3.46 11.65 0.97
C TYR A 71 3.02 10.48 0.11
N SER A 72 2.55 10.71 -1.12
CA SER A 72 2.19 9.62 -2.03
C SER A 72 3.40 8.75 -2.36
N LEU A 73 4.57 9.35 -2.59
CA LEU A 73 5.82 8.61 -2.78
C LEU A 73 6.17 7.77 -1.54
N ALA A 74 6.11 8.37 -0.35
CA ALA A 74 6.39 7.67 0.91
C ALA A 74 5.42 6.51 1.17
N LEU A 75 4.12 6.72 0.91
CA LEU A 75 3.09 5.69 1.03
C LEU A 75 3.28 4.54 0.03
N GLY A 76 3.79 4.83 -1.16
CA GLY A 76 4.16 3.83 -2.16
C GLY A 76 5.19 2.82 -1.62
N TYR A 77 6.22 3.31 -0.91
CA TYR A 77 7.19 2.43 -0.24
C TYR A 77 6.62 1.76 1.02
N LEU A 78 5.85 2.49 1.83
CA LEU A 78 5.24 1.96 3.06
C LEU A 78 4.25 0.82 2.78
N SER A 79 3.64 0.78 1.60
CA SER A 79 2.73 -0.30 1.18
C SER A 79 3.36 -1.69 1.24
N CYS A 80 4.68 -1.80 1.14
CA CYS A 80 5.41 -3.07 1.21
C CYS A 80 5.75 -3.50 2.64
N VAL A 81 5.67 -2.61 3.64
CA VAL A 81 6.03 -2.90 5.04
C VAL A 81 5.18 -4.03 5.63
N PRO A 82 3.85 -4.09 5.44
CA PRO A 82 3.03 -5.22 5.89
C PRO A 82 3.56 -6.60 5.46
N TYR A 83 4.04 -6.73 4.22
CA TYR A 83 4.62 -7.98 3.72
C TYR A 83 5.93 -8.34 4.44
N ILE A 84 6.83 -7.37 4.58
CA ILE A 84 8.12 -7.58 5.26
C ILE A 84 7.90 -8.08 6.69
N ILE A 85 6.98 -7.43 7.43
CA ILE A 85 6.65 -7.81 8.80
C ILE A 85 6.02 -9.21 8.83
N ALA A 86 4.99 -9.47 8.02
CA ALA A 86 4.29 -10.75 8.01
C ALA A 86 5.24 -11.91 7.65
N ARG A 87 6.10 -11.72 6.64
CA ARG A 87 7.06 -12.74 6.22
C ARG A 87 8.09 -13.02 7.31
N LYS A 88 8.60 -11.99 7.99
CA LYS A 88 9.53 -12.14 9.12
C LYS A 88 8.92 -12.90 10.29
N VAL A 89 7.62 -12.73 10.55
CA VAL A 89 6.92 -13.43 11.63
C VAL A 89 6.74 -14.93 11.31
N ILE A 90 6.51 -15.29 10.04
CA ILE A 90 6.23 -16.67 9.63
C ILE A 90 7.49 -17.53 9.46
N ILE A 91 8.64 -16.94 9.12
CA ILE A 91 9.92 -17.68 8.96
C ILE A 91 10.58 -18.03 10.32
N LYS A 92 10.07 -17.52 11.46
CA LYS A 92 10.59 -17.90 12.78
C LYS A 92 10.42 -19.38 13.06
#